data_AF-A0A956X0P7-F1
#
_entry.id   AF-A0A956X0P7-F1
#
_cell.length_a   1.000
_cell.length_b   1.000
_cell.length_c   1.000
_cell.angle_alpha   90.00
_cell.angle_beta   90.00
_cell.angle_gamma   90.00
#
_symmetry.space_group_name_H-M   'P 1'
#
loop_
_entity.id
_entity.type
_entity.pdbx_description
1 polymer ?
#
loop_
_entity_poly.entity_id
_entity_poly.type
_entity_poly.pdbx_seq_one_letter_code
_entity_poly.pdbx_strand_id
1 'polypeptide(L)'
;MVDTELIVTLAKTLIAVSWADGELTPDEITNMKETLGRIPDLPARQWMAVEMYIDSPVDDAERARLVAELQQLVTTPENKALVFQALDDMLAWTDEMAPEEQQALEEVKAAIESGNSGSLSRLSRLFRGRSSSQPA
;
A
#
# COMPACT_ATOMS: atom_id res chain seq x y z
N MET A 1 12.46 -12.30 14.45
CA MET A 1 10.99 -12.37 14.37
C MET A 1 10.57 -11.10 13.70
N VAL A 2 9.83 -11.18 12.60
CA VAL A 2 9.38 -9.97 11.89
C VAL A 2 8.37 -9.26 12.79
N ASP A 3 8.45 -7.93 12.83
CA ASP A 3 7.54 -7.14 13.64
C ASP A 3 6.12 -7.28 13.11
N THR A 4 5.20 -7.67 13.98
CA THR A 4 3.78 -7.80 13.67
C THR A 4 3.19 -6.47 13.17
N GLU A 5 3.67 -5.33 13.69
CA GLU A 5 3.23 -4.00 13.26
C GLU A 5 3.66 -3.69 11.82
N LEU A 6 4.88 -4.09 11.43
CA LEU A 6 5.37 -3.99 10.05
C LEU A 6 4.46 -4.78 9.10
N ILE A 7 4.14 -6.02 9.46
CA ILE A 7 3.35 -6.94 8.63
C ILE A 7 1.94 -6.39 8.37
N VAL A 8 1.29 -5.86 9.42
CA VAL A 8 -0.06 -5.25 9.27
C VAL A 8 0.00 -3.98 8.44
N THR A 9 1.00 -3.12 8.68
CA THR A 9 1.12 -1.86 7.95
C THR A 9 1.41 -2.10 6.47
N LEU A 10 2.27 -3.08 6.16
CA LEU A 10 2.53 -3.53 4.80
C LEU A 10 1.24 -4.03 4.14
N ALA A 11 0.48 -4.90 4.81
CA ALA A 11 -0.77 -5.44 4.27
C ALA A 11 -1.78 -4.33 3.95
N LYS A 12 -1.98 -3.38 4.86
CA LYS A 12 -2.85 -2.21 4.64
C LYS A 12 -2.36 -1.34 3.50
N THR A 13 -1.05 -1.14 3.38
CA THR A 13 -0.45 -0.34 2.31
C THR A 13 -0.70 -0.98 0.95
N LEU A 14 -0.59 -2.30 0.83
CA LEU A 14 -0.89 -3.02 -0.42
C LEU A 14 -2.37 -2.86 -0.81
N ILE A 15 -3.30 -2.98 0.14
CA ILE A 15 -4.73 -2.72 -0.13
C ILE A 15 -4.96 -1.27 -0.55
N ALA A 16 -4.30 -0.31 0.10
CA ALA A 16 -4.42 1.11 -0.24
C ALA A 16 -3.91 1.42 -1.65
N VAL A 17 -2.90 0.69 -2.15
CA VAL A 17 -2.42 0.78 -3.53
C VAL A 17 -3.50 0.32 -4.51
N SER A 18 -4.19 -0.79 -4.20
CA SER A 18 -5.26 -1.29 -5.06
C SER A 18 -6.49 -0.36 -5.13
N TRP A 19 -6.70 0.48 -4.12
CA TRP A 19 -7.76 1.51 -4.16
C TRP A 19 -7.41 2.76 -4.99
N ALA A 20 -6.25 2.82 -5.65
CA ALA A 20 -5.75 4.07 -6.24
C ALA A 20 -6.62 4.64 -7.37
N ASP A 21 -7.32 3.80 -8.11
CA ASP A 21 -8.30 4.22 -9.13
C ASP A 21 -9.71 4.48 -8.55
N GLY A 22 -9.91 4.17 -7.26
CA GLY A 22 -11.16 4.34 -6.52
C GLY A 22 -12.07 3.12 -6.50
N GLU A 23 -11.67 2.00 -7.11
CA GLU A 23 -12.43 0.75 -7.12
C GLU A 23 -11.58 -0.42 -6.59
N LEU A 24 -12.24 -1.55 -6.30
CA LEU A 24 -11.58 -2.82 -6.00
C LEU A 24 -12.35 -3.92 -6.71
N THR A 25 -11.74 -4.55 -7.70
CA THR A 25 -12.37 -5.62 -8.47
C THR A 25 -12.28 -6.97 -7.73
N PRO A 26 -13.17 -7.93 -8.02
CA PRO A 26 -13.08 -9.27 -7.43
C PRO A 26 -11.76 -9.99 -7.71
N ASP A 27 -11.15 -9.73 -8.86
CA ASP A 27 -9.88 -10.33 -9.27
C ASP A 27 -8.72 -9.70 -8.48
N GLU A 28 -8.68 -8.37 -8.33
CA GLU A 28 -7.74 -7.68 -7.44
C GLU A 28 -7.85 -8.17 -5.99
N ILE A 29 -9.06 -8.33 -5.47
CA ILE A 29 -9.28 -8.86 -4.10
C ILE A 29 -8.70 -10.28 -3.97
N THR A 30 -8.86 -11.12 -4.99
CA THR A 30 -8.33 -12.49 -5.00
C THR A 30 -6.81 -12.48 -5.02
N ASN A 31 -6.21 -11.76 -5.97
CA ASN A 31 -4.75 -11.65 -6.14
C ASN A 31 -4.08 -11.02 -4.90
N MET A 32 -4.73 -10.02 -4.32
CA MET A 32 -4.30 -9.40 -3.07
C MET A 32 -4.35 -10.38 -1.90
N LYS A 33 -5.43 -11.16 -1.74
CA LYS A 33 -5.50 -12.19 -0.69
C LYS A 33 -4.42 -13.26 -0.87
N GLU A 34 -4.10 -13.65 -2.10
CA GLU A 34 -2.98 -14.56 -2.36
C GLU A 34 -1.63 -13.95 -1.96
N THR A 35 -1.37 -12.70 -2.35
CA THR A 35 -0.15 -11.96 -1.98
C THR A 35 -0.02 -11.84 -0.46
N LEU A 36 -1.10 -11.45 0.23
CA LEU A 36 -1.12 -11.34 1.69
C LEU A 36 -0.95 -12.70 2.38
N GLY A 37 -1.46 -13.78 1.80
CA GLY A 37 -1.28 -15.14 2.31
C GLY A 37 0.17 -15.65 2.25
N ARG A 38 1.02 -15.04 1.41
CA ARG A 38 2.46 -15.33 1.32
C ARG A 38 3.28 -14.54 2.34
N ILE A 39 2.71 -13.50 2.95
CA ILE A 39 3.38 -12.73 4.00
C ILE A 39 3.46 -13.59 5.28
N PRO A 40 4.67 -13.91 5.77
CA PRO A 40 4.81 -14.74 6.96
C PRO A 40 4.24 -14.04 8.19
N ASP A 41 3.69 -14.84 9.10
CA ASP A 41 3.28 -14.41 10.45
C ASP A 41 2.13 -13.38 10.54
N LEU A 42 1.31 -13.16 9.51
CA LEU A 42 0.08 -12.35 9.65
C LEU A 42 -0.96 -13.08 10.53
N PRO A 43 -1.18 -12.68 11.79
CA PRO A 43 -2.03 -13.44 12.69
C PRO A 43 -3.49 -13.29 12.29
N ALA A 44 -4.30 -14.36 12.39
CA ALA A 44 -5.74 -14.31 12.08
C ALA A 44 -6.49 -13.16 12.80
N ARG A 45 -6.09 -12.82 14.03
CA ARG A 45 -6.68 -11.69 14.79
C ARG A 45 -6.41 -10.32 14.17
N GLN A 46 -5.34 -10.19 13.39
CA GLN A 46 -4.99 -8.96 12.69
C GLN A 46 -5.45 -8.95 11.24
N TRP A 47 -5.80 -10.12 10.70
CA TRP A 47 -6.52 -10.21 9.43
C TRP A 47 -7.77 -9.35 9.43
N MET A 48 -8.57 -9.36 10.51
CA MET A 48 -9.72 -8.46 10.65
C MET A 48 -9.36 -6.99 10.49
N ALA A 49 -8.19 -6.56 10.99
CA ALA A 49 -7.77 -5.16 10.88
C ALA A 49 -7.38 -4.77 9.45
N VAL A 50 -6.93 -5.75 8.67
CA VAL A 50 -6.55 -5.64 7.26
C VAL A 50 -7.81 -5.72 6.37
N GLU A 51 -8.72 -6.63 6.69
CA GLU A 51 -9.97 -6.86 5.96
C GLU A 51 -10.87 -5.61 5.92
N MET A 52 -10.89 -4.80 6.98
CA MET A 52 -11.62 -3.52 6.97
C MET A 52 -11.17 -2.55 5.87
N TYR A 53 -9.90 -2.63 5.43
CA TYR A 53 -9.40 -1.80 4.32
C TYR A 53 -9.84 -2.35 2.96
N ILE A 54 -10.24 -3.62 2.87
CA ILE A 54 -10.82 -4.19 1.65
C ILE A 54 -12.26 -3.70 1.49
N ASP A 55 -13.01 -3.61 2.60
CA ASP A 55 -14.43 -3.26 2.58
C ASP A 55 -14.71 -1.75 2.45
N SER A 56 -13.68 -0.90 2.48
CA SER A 56 -13.83 0.56 2.49
C SER A 56 -12.78 1.25 1.63
N PRO A 57 -13.18 2.22 0.77
CA PRO A 57 -12.25 2.98 -0.05
C PRO A 57 -11.16 3.65 0.79
N VAL A 58 -9.92 3.57 0.31
CA VAL A 58 -8.76 4.21 0.94
C VAL A 58 -8.34 5.42 0.12
N ASP A 59 -8.47 6.60 0.70
CA ASP A 59 -8.07 7.84 0.02
C ASP A 59 -6.55 8.08 0.02
N ASP A 60 -6.12 9.07 -0.75
CA ASP A 60 -4.71 9.45 -0.86
C ASP A 60 -4.08 9.86 0.48
N ALA A 61 -4.88 10.41 1.41
CA ALA A 61 -4.37 10.89 2.69
C ALA A 61 -4.05 9.71 3.62
N GLU A 62 -4.94 8.72 3.68
CA GLU A 62 -4.72 7.49 4.44
C GLU A 62 -3.61 6.65 3.79
N ARG A 63 -3.57 6.54 2.45
CA ARG A 63 -2.45 5.88 1.76
C ARG A 63 -1.11 6.53 2.10
N ALA A 64 -1.02 7.86 2.04
CA ALA A 64 0.21 8.57 2.40
C ALA A 64 0.62 8.37 3.87
N ARG A 65 -0.36 8.31 4.78
CA ARG A 65 -0.12 8.00 6.19
C ARG A 65 0.44 6.58 6.37
N LEU A 66 -0.16 5.58 5.73
CA LEU A 66 0.30 4.19 5.78
C LEU A 66 1.72 4.04 5.24
N VAL A 67 2.05 4.70 4.14
CA VAL A 67 3.42 4.69 3.59
C VAL A 67 4.42 5.31 4.58
N ALA A 68 4.06 6.43 5.20
CA ALA A 68 4.92 7.06 6.22
C ALA A 68 5.12 6.17 7.45
N GLU A 69 4.08 5.45 7.89
CA GLU A 69 4.15 4.46 8.97
C GLU A 69 5.05 3.28 8.57
N LEU A 70 4.88 2.75 7.35
CA LEU A 70 5.71 1.67 6.81
C LEU A 70 7.19 2.06 6.75
N GLN A 71 7.51 3.28 6.32
CA GLN A 71 8.88 3.81 6.31
C GLN A 71 9.52 3.81 7.71
N GLN A 72 8.75 4.11 8.76
CA GLN A 72 9.25 4.13 10.13
C GLN A 72 9.52 2.72 10.67
N LEU A 73 8.76 1.73 10.21
CA LEU A 73 8.86 0.33 10.64
C LEU A 73 9.94 -0.47 9.87
N VAL A 74 10.31 -0.03 8.66
CA VAL A 74 11.41 -0.60 7.87
C VAL A 74 12.75 -0.13 8.43
N THR A 75 13.14 -0.71 9.56
CA THR A 75 14.34 -0.33 10.33
C THR A 75 15.55 -1.23 10.08
N THR A 76 15.36 -2.41 9.49
CA THR A 76 16.43 -3.38 9.21
C THR A 76 16.47 -3.80 7.74
N PRO A 77 17.61 -4.28 7.23
CA PRO A 77 17.71 -4.82 5.87
C PRO A 77 16.76 -5.99 5.60
N GLU A 78 16.50 -6.84 6.60
CA GLU A 78 15.59 -7.98 6.49
C GLU A 78 14.13 -7.50 6.34
N ASN A 79 13.72 -6.50 7.14
CA ASN A 79 12.41 -5.88 7.01
C ASN A 79 12.25 -5.22 5.64
N LYS A 80 13.31 -4.54 5.15
CA LYS A 80 13.31 -3.93 3.82
C LYS A 80 13.15 -5.00 2.74
N ALA A 81 13.91 -6.09 2.81
CA ALA A 81 13.81 -7.19 1.85
C ALA A 81 12.41 -7.82 1.81
N LEU A 82 11.77 -8.01 2.97
CA LEU A 82 10.41 -8.51 3.07
C LEU A 82 9.40 -7.57 2.40
N VAL A 83 9.50 -6.26 2.66
CA VAL A 83 8.63 -5.26 2.04
C VAL A 83 8.80 -5.24 0.52
N PHE A 84 10.03 -5.23 0.02
CA PHE A 84 10.28 -5.27 -1.43
C PHE A 84 9.78 -6.55 -2.07
N GLN A 85 9.95 -7.71 -1.42
CA GLN A 85 9.40 -8.96 -1.93
C GLN A 85 7.88 -8.89 -2.09
N ALA A 86 7.16 -8.34 -1.11
CA ALA A 86 5.70 -8.21 -1.19
C ALA A 86 5.26 -7.21 -2.27
N LEU A 87 5.99 -6.10 -2.44
CA LEU A 87 5.72 -5.11 -3.50
C LEU A 87 6.02 -5.70 -4.89
N ASP A 88 7.08 -6.51 -5.02
CA ASP A 88 7.42 -7.21 -6.27
C ASP A 88 6.44 -8.33 -6.59
N ASP A 89 5.94 -9.04 -5.57
CA ASP A 89 4.85 -10.02 -5.73
C ASP A 89 3.57 -9.34 -6.23
N MET A 90 3.33 -8.08 -5.85
CA MET A 90 2.21 -7.28 -6.37
C MET A 90 2.44 -6.83 -7.82
N LEU A 91 3.69 -6.57 -8.23
CA LEU A 91 4.02 -6.28 -9.62
C LEU A 91 3.79 -7.48 -10.56
N ALA A 92 3.73 -8.71 -10.04
CA ALA A 92 3.42 -9.87 -10.87
C ALA A 92 2.02 -9.77 -11.52
N TRP A 93 1.16 -8.89 -11.01
CA TRP A 93 -0.21 -8.66 -11.47
C TRP A 93 -0.35 -7.35 -12.25
N THR A 94 0.75 -6.68 -12.65
CA THR A 94 0.67 -5.35 -13.31
C THR A 94 -0.23 -5.33 -14.54
N ASP A 95 -0.31 -6.42 -15.30
CA ASP A 95 -1.16 -6.50 -16.49
C ASP A 95 -2.67 -6.42 -16.16
N GLU A 96 -3.04 -6.71 -14.91
CA GLU A 96 -4.40 -6.64 -14.38
C GLU A 96 -4.66 -5.33 -13.62
N MET A 97 -3.61 -4.57 -13.29
CA MET A 97 -3.71 -3.32 -12.51
C MET A 97 -4.01 -2.11 -13.40
N ALA A 98 -4.85 -1.21 -12.90
CA ALA A 98 -5.06 0.12 -13.46
C ALA A 98 -3.76 0.97 -13.41
N PRO A 99 -3.58 1.93 -14.33
CA PRO A 99 -2.42 2.82 -14.33
C PRO A 99 -2.20 3.56 -13.00
N GLU A 100 -3.28 3.93 -12.32
CA GLU A 100 -3.28 4.62 -11.03
C GLU A 100 -2.71 3.73 -9.92
N GLU A 101 -3.05 2.44 -9.89
CA GLU A 101 -2.53 1.47 -8.93
C GLU A 101 -1.04 1.19 -9.20
N GLN A 102 -0.64 1.05 -10.46
CA GLN A 102 0.77 0.88 -10.84
C GLN A 102 1.59 2.09 -10.41
N GLN A 103 1.08 3.30 -10.63
CA GLN A 103 1.73 4.53 -10.17
C GLN A 103 1.82 4.55 -8.65
N ALA A 104 0.74 4.22 -7.93
CA ALA A 104 0.74 4.16 -6.48
C ALA A 104 1.77 3.14 -5.94
N LEU A 105 1.89 1.97 -6.57
CA LEU A 105 2.86 0.94 -6.20
C LEU A 105 4.31 1.44 -6.35
N GLU A 106 4.62 2.08 -7.47
CA GLU A 106 5.94 2.68 -7.70
C GLU A 106 6.25 3.82 -6.72
N GLU A 107 5.24 4.62 -6.35
CA GLU A 107 5.38 5.65 -5.31
C GLU A 107 5.71 5.03 -3.93
N VAL A 108 5.09 3.90 -3.57
CA VAL A 108 5.44 3.16 -2.35
C VAL A 108 6.87 2.64 -2.42
N LYS A 109 7.28 2.00 -3.52
CA LYS A 109 8.65 1.49 -3.70
C LYS A 109 9.68 2.60 -3.57
N ALA A 110 9.47 3.73 -4.26
CA ALA A 110 10.34 4.89 -4.18
C ALA A 110 10.41 5.49 -2.77
N ALA A 111 9.28 5.53 -2.06
CA ALA A 111 9.23 6.00 -0.68
C ALA A 111 10.08 5.10 0.24
N ILE A 112 9.92 3.78 0.18
CA ILE A 112 10.72 2.85 1.00
C ILE A 112 12.20 2.87 0.61
N GLU A 113 12.52 3.03 -0.68
CA GLU A 113 13.91 3.10 -1.16
C GLU A 113 14.64 4.35 -0.65
N SER A 114 13.96 5.50 -0.67
CA SER A 114 14.52 6.81 -0.26
C SER A 114 14.81 6.94 1.25
N GLY A 115 14.37 5.97 2.07
CA GLY A 115 14.51 6.03 3.53
C GLY A 115 13.83 7.26 4.14
N ASN A 116 14.02 7.50 5.44
CA ASN A 116 13.37 8.51 6.30
C ASN A 116 13.59 10.00 5.91
N SER A 117 13.69 10.34 4.63
CA SER A 117 14.04 11.66 4.09
C SER A 117 12.84 12.41 3.48
N GLY A 118 11.76 12.57 4.25
CA GLY A 118 10.78 13.67 4.11
C GLY A 118 10.15 13.95 2.73
N SER A 119 10.22 13.03 1.76
CA SER A 119 9.93 13.32 0.35
C SER A 119 8.44 13.20 -0.02
N LEU A 120 7.65 12.43 0.73
CA LEU A 120 6.22 12.22 0.47
C LEU A 120 5.38 13.50 0.55
N SER A 121 5.79 14.47 1.36
CA SER A 121 5.10 15.77 1.49
C SER A 121 5.13 16.62 0.20
N ARG A 122 5.88 16.24 -0.83
CA ARG A 122 5.95 16.98 -2.11
C ARG A 122 5.01 16.42 -3.17
N LEU A 123 4.70 15.12 -3.16
CA LEU A 123 3.85 14.49 -4.18
C LEU A 123 2.35 14.73 -3.92
N SER A 124 1.89 14.65 -2.67
CA SER A 124 0.49 14.94 -2.30
C SER A 124 0.04 16.39 -2.58
N ARG A 125 0.99 17.33 -2.69
CA ARG A 125 0.71 18.73 -3.05
C ARG A 125 0.46 18.93 -4.54
N LEU A 126 0.91 18.03 -5.40
CA LEU A 126 0.70 18.13 -6.84
C LEU A 126 -0.68 17.58 -7.26
N PHE A 127 -1.23 16.62 -6.51
CA PHE A 127 -2.56 16.03 -6.77
C PHE A 127 -3.74 16.82 -6.20
N ARG A 128 -3.52 17.72 -5.23
CA ARG A 128 -4.56 18.63 -4.70
C ARG A 128 -5.15 19.58 -5.77
N GLY A 129 -4.57 19.64 -6.96
CA GLY A 129 -4.99 20.55 -8.04
C GLY A 129 -6.13 20.08 -8.95
N ARG A 130 -6.67 18.85 -8.82
CA ARG A 130 -7.67 18.33 -9.78
C ARG A 130 -9.03 17.92 -9.21
N SER A 131 -9.27 17.98 -7.90
CA SER A 131 -10.60 17.72 -7.32
C SER A 131 -11.26 19.01 -6.79
N SER A 132 -11.68 19.87 -7.72
CA SER A 132 -12.70 20.88 -7.44
C SER A 132 -13.65 20.99 -8.63
N SER A 133 -14.51 19.98 -8.79
CA SER A 133 -15.76 20.13 -9.54
C SER A 133 -16.86 20.46 -8.53
N GLN A 134 -17.08 21.76 -8.35
CA GLN A 134 -18.18 22.32 -7.56
C GLN A 134 -19.48 22.24 -8.40
N PRO A 135 -20.60 21.73 -7.87
CA PRO A 135 -21.85 21.78 -8.61
C PRO A 135 -22.45 23.19 -8.54
N ALA A 136 -22.98 23.64 -9.68
CA ALA A 136 -23.79 24.85 -9.83
C ALA A 136 -25.23 24.61 -9.33
#